data_AF-A0A1G7MMC1-F1
#
_entry.id   AF-A0A1G7MMC1-F1
#
_cell.length_a   1.000
_cell.length_b   1.000
_cell.length_c   1.000
_cell.angle_alpha   90.00
_cell.angle_beta   90.00
_cell.angle_gamma   90.00
#
_symmetry.space_group_name_H-M   'P 1'
#
loop_
_entity.id
_entity.type
_entity.pdbx_description
1 polymer ?
#
loop_
_entity_poly.entity_id
_entity_poly.type
_entity_poly.pdbx_seq_one_letter_code
_entity_poly.pdbx_strand_id
1 'polypeptide(L)'
;MAAFCISVGLMAQNARHFPQADGERARYNVQIDFRKVYISGICMMLNDGGAVNCCVFNEFGVPAISYTYNIATGKLKIVSIIGKMNRWYIKKMIKRDLAQLMSVLQKDGDGEYTNSRVGVKYSFTILNDTDNGTSE
;
A
#
# COMPACT_ATOMS: atom_id res chain seq x y z
N MET A 1 -7.13 53.30 -7.13
CA MET A 1 -7.94 52.06 -7.06
C MET A 1 -7.03 50.90 -7.40
N ALA A 2 -6.46 50.22 -6.40
CA ALA A 2 -5.53 49.12 -6.61
C ALA A 2 -6.32 47.81 -6.76
N ALA A 3 -6.24 47.19 -7.94
CA ALA A 3 -6.82 45.89 -8.20
C ALA A 3 -5.93 44.81 -7.57
N PHE A 4 -6.41 44.23 -6.48
CA PHE A 4 -5.77 43.09 -5.83
C PHE A 4 -6.18 41.83 -6.59
N CYS A 5 -5.39 41.43 -7.58
CA CYS A 5 -5.55 40.14 -8.25
C CYS A 5 -5.02 39.06 -7.30
N ILE A 6 -5.92 38.44 -6.51
CA ILE A 6 -5.60 37.20 -5.80
C ILE A 6 -5.61 36.10 -6.85
N SER A 7 -4.43 35.80 -7.40
CA SER A 7 -4.19 34.55 -8.10
C SER A 7 -4.35 33.42 -7.10
N VAL A 8 -5.54 32.82 -7.05
CA VAL A 8 -5.72 31.50 -6.45
C VAL A 8 -4.92 30.55 -7.33
N GLY A 9 -3.66 30.31 -6.95
CA GLY A 9 -2.91 29.17 -7.45
C GLY A 9 -3.72 27.93 -7.11
N LEU A 10 -4.35 27.33 -8.12
CA LEU A 10 -4.92 26.00 -7.98
C LEU A 10 -3.73 25.07 -7.78
N MET A 11 -3.39 24.85 -6.51
CA MET A 11 -2.38 23.87 -6.12
C MET A 11 -2.80 22.55 -6.75
N ALA A 12 -1.97 22.03 -7.65
CA ALA A 12 -2.04 20.65 -8.07
C ALA A 12 -2.03 19.78 -6.80
N GLN A 13 -3.18 19.23 -6.43
CA GLN A 13 -3.30 18.27 -5.33
C GLN A 13 -2.78 16.92 -5.84
N ASN A 14 -1.48 16.83 -6.12
CA ASN A 14 -0.85 15.63 -6.66
C ASN A 14 -0.17 14.83 -5.55
N ALA A 15 -0.89 14.63 -4.45
CA ALA A 15 -0.46 13.77 -3.35
C ALA A 15 -1.70 13.26 -2.62
N ARG A 16 -1.80 11.94 -2.52
CA ARG A 16 -2.79 11.11 -1.79
C ARG A 16 -3.70 10.34 -2.73
N HIS A 17 -3.38 9.07 -3.01
CA HIS A 17 -4.48 8.15 -3.24
C HIS A 17 -4.16 6.70 -2.93
N PHE A 18 -4.68 6.23 -1.80
CA PHE A 18 -5.14 4.85 -1.71
C PHE A 18 -6.23 4.66 -2.77
N PRO A 19 -6.22 3.63 -3.63
CA PRO A 19 -7.13 3.54 -4.78
C PRO A 19 -8.58 3.33 -4.33
N GLN A 20 -9.46 4.31 -4.57
CA GLN A 20 -10.86 4.34 -4.11
C GLN A 20 -11.86 4.19 -5.25
N ALA A 21 -11.55 4.68 -6.45
CA ALA A 21 -12.36 4.47 -7.63
C ALA A 21 -11.93 3.23 -8.41
N ASP A 22 -12.86 2.67 -9.18
CA ASP A 22 -12.61 1.48 -9.99
C ASP A 22 -11.54 1.76 -11.06
N GLY A 23 -10.61 0.83 -11.24
CA GLY A 23 -9.50 0.94 -12.18
C GLY A 23 -8.31 1.78 -11.69
N GLU A 24 -8.42 2.46 -10.55
CA GLU A 24 -7.32 3.24 -9.98
C GLU A 24 -6.20 2.37 -9.45
N ARG A 25 -4.98 2.90 -9.53
CA ARG A 25 -3.75 2.21 -9.17
C ARG A 25 -2.94 3.05 -8.21
N ALA A 26 -2.24 2.37 -7.31
CA ALA A 26 -1.27 3.00 -6.42
C ALA A 26 -0.03 2.10 -6.28
N ARG A 27 1.11 2.75 -6.06
CA ARG A 27 2.39 2.08 -5.82
C ARG A 27 2.95 2.54 -4.50
N TYR A 28 3.48 1.61 -3.73
CA TYR A 28 4.06 1.86 -2.42
C TYR A 28 5.44 1.21 -2.34
N ASN A 29 6.41 1.92 -1.78
CA ASN A 29 7.57 1.28 -1.19
C ASN A 29 7.13 0.53 0.06
N VAL A 30 7.65 -0.68 0.22
CA VAL A 30 7.28 -1.57 1.32
C VAL A 30 8.52 -2.06 2.04
N GLN A 31 8.44 -2.00 3.36
CA GLN A 31 9.36 -2.68 4.27
C GLN A 31 8.55 -3.48 5.29
N ILE A 32 8.85 -4.77 5.39
CA ILE A 32 8.27 -5.69 6.36
C ILE A 32 9.42 -6.36 7.11
N ASP A 33 9.53 -6.03 8.39
CA ASP A 33 10.47 -6.65 9.30
C ASP A 33 9.72 -7.65 10.19
N PHE A 34 10.06 -8.94 10.03
CA PHE A 34 9.46 -10.04 10.78
C PHE A 34 10.51 -11.04 11.28
N ARG A 35 10.92 -10.92 12.55
CA ARG A 35 11.85 -11.85 13.23
C ARG A 35 13.20 -11.99 12.50
N LYS A 36 13.35 -13.01 11.64
CA LYS A 36 14.55 -13.32 10.83
C LYS A 36 14.28 -13.18 9.33
N VAL A 37 13.16 -12.56 8.98
CA VAL A 37 12.70 -12.37 7.61
C VAL A 37 12.52 -10.88 7.41
N TYR A 38 13.29 -10.33 6.49
CA TYR A 38 13.18 -8.95 6.04
C TYR A 38 12.71 -8.97 4.59
N ILE A 39 11.62 -8.27 4.31
CA ILE A 39 11.09 -8.09 2.96
C ILE A 39 11.05 -6.60 2.68
N SER A 40 11.84 -6.18 1.72
CA SER A 40 11.81 -4.85 1.12
C SER A 40 11.42 -4.97 -0.36
N GLY A 41 10.72 -3.96 -0.88
CA GLY A 41 10.38 -3.88 -2.30
C GLY A 41 9.19 -2.97 -2.54
N ILE A 42 8.33 -3.35 -3.49
CA ILE A 42 7.22 -2.52 -3.98
C ILE A 42 5.90 -3.26 -3.80
N CYS A 43 4.88 -2.56 -3.31
CA CYS A 43 3.50 -3.01 -3.39
C CYS A 43 2.76 -2.27 -4.50
N MET A 44 2.19 -3.05 -5.41
CA MET A 44 1.26 -2.56 -6.42
C MET A 44 -0.16 -2.82 -5.94
N MET A 45 -1.02 -1.81 -6.08
CA MET A 45 -2.43 -1.86 -5.73
C MET A 45 -3.28 -1.48 -6.95
N LEU A 46 -4.37 -2.20 -7.16
CA LEU A 46 -5.40 -1.93 -8.17
C LEU A 46 -6.76 -2.09 -7.53
N ASN A 47 -7.62 -1.08 -7.62
CA ASN A 47 -9.01 -1.23 -7.26
C ASN A 47 -9.79 -1.84 -8.42
N ASP A 48 -10.52 -2.90 -8.12
CA ASP A 48 -11.38 -3.67 -9.01
C ASP A 48 -12.75 -3.82 -8.32
N GLY A 49 -13.70 -2.95 -8.68
CA GLY A 49 -15.07 -2.98 -8.17
C GLY A 49 -15.20 -2.84 -6.66
N GLY A 50 -14.35 -2.02 -6.01
CA GLY A 50 -14.35 -1.83 -4.55
C GLY A 50 -13.54 -2.87 -3.76
N ALA A 51 -12.84 -3.75 -4.48
CA ALA A 51 -11.83 -4.64 -3.92
C ALA A 51 -10.44 -4.21 -4.42
N VAL A 52 -9.57 -3.83 -3.50
CA VAL A 52 -8.18 -3.50 -3.81
C VAL A 52 -7.35 -4.78 -3.86
N ASN A 53 -6.92 -5.15 -5.05
CA ASN A 53 -5.97 -6.23 -5.29
C ASN A 53 -4.54 -5.71 -5.10
N CYS A 54 -3.81 -6.33 -4.18
CA CYS A 54 -2.46 -5.94 -3.80
C CYS A 54 -1.47 -7.07 -4.06
N CYS A 55 -0.30 -6.72 -4.57
CA CYS A 55 0.84 -7.62 -4.67
C CYS A 55 2.11 -6.93 -4.19
N VAL A 56 2.75 -7.50 -3.16
CA VAL A 56 4.06 -7.08 -2.66
C VAL A 56 5.12 -7.90 -3.38
N PHE A 57 5.98 -7.22 -4.11
CA PHE A 57 7.17 -7.78 -4.74
C PHE A 57 8.38 -7.43 -3.89
N ASN A 58 9.33 -8.36 -3.79
CA ASN A 58 10.63 -8.03 -3.22
C ASN A 58 11.49 -7.25 -4.23
N GLU A 59 12.69 -6.85 -3.81
CA GLU A 59 13.70 -6.17 -4.64
C GLU A 59 14.11 -6.95 -5.92
N PHE A 60 13.85 -8.26 -5.96
CA PHE A 60 14.16 -9.12 -7.12
C PHE A 60 12.94 -9.32 -8.04
N GLY A 61 11.84 -8.60 -7.83
CA GLY A 61 10.60 -8.74 -8.61
C GLY A 61 9.83 -10.05 -8.32
N VAL A 62 10.21 -10.80 -7.29
CA VAL A 62 9.52 -12.03 -6.89
C VAL A 62 8.34 -11.65 -5.98
N PRO A 63 7.11 -12.15 -6.26
CA PRO A 63 5.95 -11.87 -5.42
C PRO A 63 6.12 -12.52 -4.04
N ALA A 64 6.11 -11.69 -3.00
CA ALA A 64 6.24 -12.08 -1.61
C ALA A 64 4.89 -12.40 -0.97
N ILE A 65 3.92 -11.50 -1.14
CA ILE A 65 2.57 -11.57 -0.56
C ILE A 65 1.57 -10.97 -1.55
N SER A 66 0.52 -11.69 -1.89
CA SER A 66 -0.62 -11.13 -2.63
C SER A 66 -1.89 -11.25 -1.79
N TYR A 67 -2.71 -10.21 -1.79
CA TYR A 67 -3.93 -10.15 -1.00
C TYR A 67 -4.96 -9.23 -1.65
N THR A 68 -6.22 -9.39 -1.25
CA THR A 68 -7.32 -8.51 -1.65
C THR A 68 -7.90 -7.85 -0.41
N TYR A 69 -8.15 -6.55 -0.47
CA TYR A 69 -8.77 -5.77 0.59
C TYR A 69 -10.09 -5.17 0.11
N ASN A 70 -11.19 -5.49 0.79
CA ASN A 70 -12.49 -4.92 0.46
C ASN A 70 -12.69 -3.59 1.21
N ILE A 71 -12.85 -2.50 0.46
CA ILE A 71 -12.87 -1.13 0.98
C ILE A 71 -14.05 -0.91 1.93
N ALA A 72 -15.23 -1.45 1.58
CA ALA A 72 -16.46 -1.25 2.35
C ALA A 72 -16.48 -2.03 3.68
N THR A 73 -15.94 -3.25 3.68
CA THR A 73 -16.02 -4.14 4.85
C THR A 73 -14.75 -4.17 5.69
N GLY A 74 -13.64 -3.60 5.20
CA GLY A 74 -12.31 -3.71 5.82
C GLY A 74 -11.76 -5.14 5.86
N LYS A 75 -12.41 -6.08 5.18
CA LYS A 75 -12.01 -7.50 5.18
C LYS A 75 -10.88 -7.71 4.19
N LEU A 76 -9.80 -8.29 4.68
CA LEU A 76 -8.65 -8.71 3.87
C LEU A 76 -8.68 -10.22 3.62
N LYS A 77 -8.30 -10.66 2.42
CA LYS A 77 -8.09 -12.06 2.04
C LYS A 77 -6.67 -12.24 1.51
N ILE A 78 -5.90 -13.14 2.10
CA ILE A 78 -4.59 -13.53 1.54
C ILE A 78 -4.84 -14.43 0.34
N VAL A 79 -4.27 -14.07 -0.81
CA VAL A 79 -4.30 -14.85 -2.05
C VAL A 79 -3.09 -15.78 -2.09
N SER A 80 -1.89 -15.24 -1.86
CA SER A 80 -0.65 -16.00 -1.88
C SER A 80 0.35 -15.43 -0.87
N ILE A 81 1.29 -16.28 -0.46
CA ILE A 81 2.40 -15.90 0.39
C ILE A 81 3.59 -16.81 0.10
N ILE A 82 4.81 -16.29 0.11
CA ILE A 82 6.01 -17.08 -0.08
C ILE A 82 6.11 -18.26 0.91
N GLY A 83 6.68 -19.37 0.43
CA GLY A 83 6.70 -20.64 1.15
C GLY A 83 7.24 -20.55 2.58
N LYS A 84 8.28 -19.74 2.83
CA LYS A 84 8.84 -19.55 4.19
C LYS A 84 7.85 -18.94 5.19
N MET A 85 6.85 -18.19 4.71
CA MET A 85 5.81 -17.55 5.52
C MET A 85 4.44 -18.26 5.38
N ASN A 86 4.38 -19.36 4.63
CA ASN A 86 3.17 -20.16 4.39
C ASN A 86 2.81 -21.08 5.58
N ARG A 87 2.83 -20.54 6.81
CA ARG A 87 2.28 -21.23 7.99
C ARG A 87 0.97 -20.57 8.40
N TRP A 88 -0.02 -21.37 8.79
CA TRP A 88 -1.38 -20.89 9.07
C TRP A 88 -1.44 -19.75 10.09
N TYR A 89 -0.61 -19.83 11.15
CA TYR A 89 -0.58 -18.81 12.20
C TYR A 89 0.09 -17.51 11.71
N ILE A 90 1.10 -17.61 10.85
CA ILE A 90 1.76 -16.47 10.20
C ILE A 90 0.75 -15.78 9.27
N LYS A 91 0.05 -16.55 8.42
CA LYS A 91 -1.03 -16.03 7.57
C LYS A 91 -2.10 -15.31 8.39
N LYS A 92 -2.56 -15.89 9.50
CA LYS A 92 -3.58 -15.29 10.36
C LYS A 92 -3.13 -13.96 10.95
N MET A 93 -1.88 -13.89 11.41
CA MET A 93 -1.27 -12.67 11.92
C MET A 93 -1.13 -11.60 10.82
N ILE A 94 -0.48 -11.94 9.70
CA ILE A 94 -0.29 -11.03 8.55
C ILE A 94 -1.62 -10.50 8.05
N LYS A 95 -2.64 -11.37 7.96
CA LYS A 95 -3.98 -10.96 7.54
C LYS A 95 -4.54 -9.84 8.42
N ARG A 96 -4.40 -9.99 9.74
CA ARG A 96 -4.89 -9.01 10.72
C ARG A 96 -4.09 -7.72 10.65
N ASP A 97 -2.77 -7.85 10.61
CA ASP A 97 -1.86 -6.71 10.61
C ASP A 97 -1.99 -5.88 9.33
N LEU A 98 -2.03 -6.54 8.16
CA LEU A 98 -2.29 -5.86 6.88
C LEU A 98 -3.68 -5.22 6.83
N ALA A 99 -4.71 -5.83 7.42
CA ALA A 99 -6.03 -5.20 7.45
C ALA A 99 -6.02 -3.88 8.24
N GLN A 100 -5.26 -3.83 9.35
CA GLN A 100 -5.06 -2.59 10.10
C GLN A 100 -4.27 -1.57 9.27
N LEU A 101 -3.17 -2.00 8.65
CA LEU A 101 -2.37 -1.12 7.81
C LEU A 101 -3.17 -0.54 6.63
N MET A 102 -3.95 -1.35 5.93
CA MET A 102 -4.81 -0.89 4.83
C MET A 102 -5.84 0.13 5.30
N SER A 103 -6.38 -0.02 6.53
CA SER A 103 -7.30 0.97 7.09
C SER A 103 -6.63 2.31 7.43
N VAL A 104 -5.32 2.30 7.74
CA VAL A 104 -4.52 3.52 7.92
C VAL A 104 -4.23 4.14 6.56
N LEU A 105 -3.74 3.35 5.60
CA LEU A 105 -3.48 3.82 4.24
C LEU A 105 -4.71 4.45 3.58
N GLN A 106 -5.90 3.87 3.79
CA GLN A 106 -7.15 4.40 3.28
C GLN A 106 -7.51 5.78 3.83
N LYS A 107 -7.09 6.11 5.07
CA LYS A 107 -7.38 7.39 5.73
C LYS A 107 -6.31 8.44 5.46
N ASP A 108 -5.05 8.04 5.61
CA ASP A 108 -3.92 8.96 5.70
C ASP A 108 -3.08 9.00 4.40
N GLY A 109 -3.20 7.97 3.55
CA GLY A 109 -2.52 7.86 2.25
C GLY A 109 -1.19 7.10 2.33
N ASP A 110 -0.44 7.29 3.40
CA ASP A 110 0.76 6.53 3.79
C ASP A 110 0.57 5.96 5.21
N GLY A 111 1.41 5.00 5.60
CA GLY A 111 1.16 4.30 6.86
C GLY A 111 2.29 3.41 7.33
N GLU A 112 2.60 3.54 8.61
CA GLU A 112 3.36 2.56 9.35
C GLU A 112 2.44 1.81 10.31
N TYR A 113 2.64 0.50 10.41
CA TYR A 113 1.97 -0.33 11.39
C TYR A 113 2.99 -1.19 12.11
N THR A 114 2.98 -1.13 13.44
CA THR A 114 3.86 -1.97 14.29
C THR A 114 3.00 -2.85 15.19
N ASN A 115 3.22 -4.17 15.10
CA ASN A 115 2.65 -5.14 16.01
C ASN A 115 3.68 -5.51 17.10
N SER A 116 3.70 -4.72 18.17
CA SER A 116 4.67 -4.86 19.27
C SER A 116 4.58 -6.21 20.01
N ARG A 117 3.44 -6.92 19.94
CA ARG A 117 3.28 -8.24 20.59
C ARG A 117 4.13 -9.32 19.95
N VAL A 118 4.42 -9.18 18.65
CA VAL A 118 5.16 -10.20 17.88
C VAL A 118 6.44 -9.61 17.27
N GLY A 119 6.68 -8.31 17.44
CA GLY A 119 7.86 -7.61 16.94
C GLY A 119 7.85 -7.50 15.42
N VAL A 120 6.70 -7.18 14.82
CA VAL A 120 6.56 -7.03 13.37
C VAL A 120 6.36 -5.56 13.03
N LYS A 121 7.15 -5.04 12.10
CA LYS A 121 6.99 -3.66 11.59
C LYS A 121 6.66 -3.71 10.10
N TYR A 122 5.66 -2.96 9.71
CA TYR A 122 5.25 -2.72 8.33
C TYR A 122 5.35 -1.22 8.07
N SER A 123 6.02 -0.83 6.99
CA SER A 123 6.07 0.56 6.52
C SER A 123 5.70 0.58 5.04
N PHE A 124 4.67 1.35 4.71
CA PHE A 124 4.17 1.55 3.36
C PHE A 124 4.23 3.05 3.08
N THR A 125 5.15 3.44 2.21
CA THR A 125 5.33 4.83 1.79
C THR A 125 4.96 4.97 0.32
N ILE A 126 4.17 5.99 -0.01
CA ILE A 126 3.73 6.20 -1.41
C ILE A 126 4.96 6.34 -2.30
N LEU A 127 4.97 5.59 -3.39
CA LEU A 127 5.94 5.76 -4.47
C LEU A 127 5.27 6.63 -5.53
N ASN A 128 5.60 7.92 -5.53
CA ASN A 128 5.19 8.80 -6.61
C ASN A 128 5.91 8.37 -7.88
N ASP A 129 5.17 8.14 -8.95
CA ASP A 129 5.73 7.96 -10.28
C ASP A 129 6.26 9.31 -10.78
N THR A 130 7.36 9.79 -10.22
CA THR A 130 8.21 10.75 -10.93
C THR A 130 9.06 9.97 -11.90
N ASP A 131 8.50 9.73 -13.09
CA ASP A 131 9.30 9.70 -14.31
C ASP A 131 8.44 10.11 -15.51
N ASN A 132 8.75 11.32 -15.99
CA ASN A 132 8.43 11.77 -17.33
C ASN A 132 9.11 10.84 -18.33
N GLY A 133 8.42 9.80 -18.75
CA GLY A 133 8.70 9.10 -19.99
C GLY A 133 8.17 9.88 -21.20
N THR A 134 8.59 11.13 -21.39
CA THR A 134 8.44 11.83 -22.68
C THR A 134 9.81 11.84 -23.34
N SER A 135 10.12 10.74 -24.01
CA SER A 135 11.08 10.72 -25.11
C SER A 135 10.31 10.31 -26.35
N GLU A 136 9.66 11.29 -26.97
CA GLU A 136 9.39 11.37 -28.41
C GLU A 136 9.48 12.83 -28.84
#